data_AF-A0A8K0WKX3-F1
#
_entry.id   AF-A0A8K0WKX3-F1
#
_cell.length_a   1.000
_cell.length_b   1.000
_cell.length_c   1.000
_cell.angle_alpha   90.00
_cell.angle_beta   90.00
_cell.angle_gamma   90.00
#
_symmetry.space_group_name_H-M   'P 1'
#
loop_
_entity.id
_entity.type
_entity.pdbx_description
1 polymer ?
#
loop_
_entity_poly.entity_id
_entity_poly.type
_entity_poly.pdbx_seq_one_letter_code
_entity_poly.pdbx_strand_id
1 'polypeptide(L)'
;MNTPPAGIPPSPGMQASASAMHGASLKTQLNQLIRSREEATPEAESPKNVVHCYKWQCEELHNHFSANEIETHRRKIRQNNYWGSEYHHYMKVLDTLARQKAHEAHGVTSEPTADHMQTMAIFIRRLLKHGGLSPTQINKSRHSIEDQQYWQAEVDLFQPLIVLREEQMREAVRKMDQKGCKRPTAQQRQNARGIPPNNTRNRPPHDDIAGRTRARTREANRVLRSSSGNGSGSAKAAR
;
A
#
# COMPACT_ATOMS: atom_id res chain seq x y z
N MET A 1 5.36 -107.04 -54.05
CA MET A 1 4.13 -106.37 -53.56
C MET A 1 4.56 -105.51 -52.38
N ASN A 2 4.40 -104.19 -52.27
CA ASN A 2 3.59 -103.18 -52.97
C ASN A 2 4.38 -101.86 -53.01
N THR A 3 4.38 -101.18 -54.15
CA THR A 3 4.97 -99.84 -54.33
C THR A 3 3.84 -98.80 -54.18
N PRO A 4 4.01 -97.71 -53.41
CA PRO A 4 3.00 -96.66 -53.34
C PRO A 4 2.96 -95.85 -54.65
N PRO A 5 1.79 -95.31 -55.06
CA PRO A 5 1.69 -94.52 -56.27
C PRO A 5 2.36 -93.16 -56.07
N ALA A 6 3.15 -92.77 -57.06
CA ALA A 6 3.83 -91.48 -57.12
C ALA A 6 2.82 -90.33 -57.07
N GLY A 7 3.08 -89.36 -56.19
CA GLY A 7 2.30 -88.14 -56.05
C GLY A 7 2.36 -87.29 -57.32
N ILE A 8 1.18 -86.84 -57.76
CA ILE A 8 1.02 -85.85 -58.83
C ILE A 8 1.62 -84.51 -58.33
N PRO A 9 2.52 -83.86 -59.08
CA PRO A 9 3.02 -82.55 -58.69
C PRO A 9 1.88 -81.51 -58.76
N PRO A 10 1.70 -80.66 -57.74
CA PRO A 10 0.66 -79.63 -57.77
C PRO A 10 0.93 -78.63 -58.89
N SER A 11 -0.10 -78.39 -59.70
CA SER A 11 -0.05 -77.49 -60.84
C SER A 11 0.24 -76.04 -60.39
N PRO A 12 1.27 -75.35 -60.93
CA PRO A 12 1.69 -74.02 -60.47
C PRO A 12 0.67 -72.89 -60.68
N GLY A 13 -0.34 -73.10 -61.52
CA GLY A 13 -1.27 -72.04 -61.97
C GLY A 13 -2.40 -71.68 -61.01
N MET A 14 -2.82 -72.58 -60.11
CA MET A 14 -3.99 -72.32 -59.24
C MET A 14 -3.64 -71.63 -57.91
N GLN A 15 -2.42 -71.80 -57.39
CA GLN A 15 -2.00 -71.13 -56.15
C GLN A 15 -1.75 -69.63 -56.34
N ALA A 16 -1.25 -69.21 -57.52
CA ALA A 16 -1.01 -67.80 -57.82
C ALA A 16 -2.31 -66.98 -57.92
N SER A 17 -3.37 -67.55 -58.50
CA SER A 17 -4.68 -66.87 -58.63
C SER A 17 -5.40 -66.75 -57.28
N ALA A 18 -5.36 -67.79 -56.44
CA ALA A 18 -5.94 -67.74 -55.11
C ALA A 18 -5.21 -66.72 -54.21
N SER A 19 -3.87 -66.70 -54.23
CA SER A 19 -3.07 -65.72 -53.48
C SER A 19 -3.26 -64.27 -53.98
N ALA A 20 -3.41 -64.06 -55.29
CA ALA A 20 -3.68 -62.74 -55.86
C ALA A 20 -5.07 -62.21 -55.47
N MET A 21 -6.10 -63.07 -55.47
CA MET A 21 -7.44 -62.67 -55.03
C MET A 21 -7.51 -62.41 -53.52
N HIS A 22 -6.80 -63.19 -52.70
CA HIS A 22 -6.70 -62.93 -51.26
C HIS A 22 -5.93 -61.63 -50.96
N GLY A 23 -4.86 -61.35 -51.71
CA GLY A 23 -4.11 -60.09 -51.59
C GLY A 23 -4.95 -58.87 -51.97
N ALA A 24 -5.76 -58.97 -53.04
CA ALA A 24 -6.68 -57.90 -53.44
C ALA A 24 -7.80 -57.67 -52.41
N SER A 25 -8.36 -58.75 -51.85
CA SER A 25 -9.38 -58.69 -50.79
C SER A 25 -8.84 -58.04 -49.52
N LEU A 26 -7.66 -58.45 -49.06
CA LEU A 26 -6.98 -57.87 -47.89
C LEU A 26 -6.69 -56.38 -48.07
N LYS A 27 -6.22 -55.98 -49.26
CA LYS A 27 -5.95 -54.57 -49.57
C LYS A 27 -7.24 -53.73 -49.52
N THR A 28 -8.35 -54.31 -49.98
CA THR A 28 -9.67 -53.64 -49.95
C THR A 28 -10.18 -53.48 -48.52
N GLN A 29 -10.07 -54.53 -47.70
CA GLN A 29 -10.44 -54.49 -46.28
C GLN A 29 -9.58 -53.53 -45.47
N LEU A 30 -8.26 -53.49 -45.72
CA LEU A 30 -7.35 -52.55 -45.07
C LEU A 30 -7.73 -51.10 -45.40
N ASN A 31 -8.02 -50.81 -46.67
CA ASN A 31 -8.46 -49.48 -47.10
C ASN A 31 -9.82 -49.09 -46.50
N GLN A 32 -10.75 -50.03 -46.35
CA GLN A 32 -12.01 -49.79 -45.64
C GLN A 32 -11.80 -49.49 -44.16
N LEU A 33 -10.91 -50.22 -43.49
CA LEU A 33 -10.60 -49.97 -42.08
C LEU A 33 -9.93 -48.61 -41.89
N ILE A 34 -9.00 -48.23 -42.78
CA ILE A 34 -8.36 -46.90 -42.77
C ILE A 34 -9.44 -45.81 -42.91
N ARG A 35 -10.33 -45.91 -43.91
CA ARG A 35 -11.42 -44.94 -44.09
C ARG A 35 -12.38 -44.90 -42.90
N SER A 36 -12.78 -46.05 -42.37
CA SER A 36 -13.66 -46.10 -41.19
C SER A 36 -13.04 -45.45 -39.96
N ARG A 37 -11.70 -45.52 -39.82
CA ARG A 37 -10.97 -44.90 -38.73
C ARG A 37 -10.84 -43.39 -38.92
N GLU A 38 -10.58 -42.94 -40.15
CA GLU A 38 -10.57 -41.51 -40.50
C GLU A 38 -11.95 -40.87 -40.33
N GLU A 39 -13.04 -41.60 -40.65
CA GLU A 39 -14.42 -41.15 -40.46
C GLU A 39 -14.86 -41.18 -38.98
N ALA A 40 -14.46 -42.19 -38.21
CA ALA A 40 -14.82 -42.31 -36.79
C ALA A 40 -14.00 -41.39 -35.86
N THR A 41 -12.83 -40.96 -36.32
CA THR A 41 -11.98 -39.99 -35.62
C THR A 41 -11.59 -38.88 -36.61
N PRO A 42 -12.51 -37.93 -36.87
CA PRO A 42 -12.15 -36.73 -37.63
C PRO A 42 -10.95 -36.09 -36.93
N GLU A 43 -9.85 -35.85 -37.66
CA GLU A 43 -8.78 -35.03 -37.13
C GLU A 43 -9.39 -33.69 -36.74
N ALA A 44 -9.24 -33.31 -35.47
CA ALA A 44 -9.79 -32.07 -34.97
C ALA A 44 -9.18 -30.94 -35.80
N GLU A 45 -10.00 -30.33 -36.67
CA GLU A 45 -9.60 -29.15 -37.43
C GLU A 45 -9.19 -28.08 -36.43
N SER A 46 -7.88 -27.92 -36.22
CA SER A 46 -7.37 -26.87 -35.36
C SER A 46 -7.93 -25.54 -35.87
N PRO A 47 -8.68 -24.79 -35.05
CA PRO A 47 -9.29 -23.55 -35.53
C PRO A 47 -8.17 -22.65 -36.02
N LYS A 48 -8.22 -22.25 -37.31
CA LYS A 48 -7.16 -21.46 -37.96
C LYS A 48 -6.85 -20.13 -37.25
N ASN A 49 -7.75 -19.70 -36.36
CA ASN A 49 -7.62 -18.54 -35.48
C ASN A 49 -7.53 -18.97 -34.00
N VAL A 50 -6.54 -19.79 -33.63
CA VAL A 50 -6.20 -19.95 -32.21
C VAL A 50 -5.64 -18.61 -31.73
N VAL A 51 -6.42 -17.90 -30.90
CA VAL A 51 -5.91 -16.72 -30.20
C VAL A 51 -4.79 -17.21 -29.28
N HIS A 52 -3.54 -16.91 -29.61
CA HIS A 52 -2.42 -17.25 -28.76
C HIS A 52 -2.61 -16.60 -27.39
N CYS A 53 -2.71 -17.43 -26.35
CA CYS A 53 -2.77 -16.95 -24.98
C CYS A 53 -1.35 -16.55 -24.54
N TYR A 54 -0.94 -15.33 -24.89
CA TYR A 54 0.38 -14.81 -24.51
C TYR A 54 0.61 -14.81 -23.01
N LYS A 55 -0.44 -14.69 -22.19
CA LYS A 55 -0.33 -14.80 -20.74
C LYS A 55 0.22 -16.16 -20.32
N TRP A 56 -0.34 -17.25 -20.83
CA TRP A 56 0.10 -18.60 -20.50
C TRP A 56 1.52 -18.86 -21.00
N GLN A 57 1.85 -18.42 -22.23
CA GLN A 57 3.22 -18.53 -22.74
C GLN A 57 4.22 -17.76 -21.87
N CYS A 58 3.86 -16.57 -21.39
CA CYS A 58 4.70 -15.83 -20.45
C CYS A 58 4.86 -16.57 -19.12
N GLU A 59 3.80 -17.19 -18.57
CA GLU A 59 3.88 -17.99 -17.34
C GLU A 59 4.81 -19.20 -17.51
N GLU A 60 4.73 -19.90 -18.64
CA GLU A 60 5.64 -20.99 -18.97
C GLU A 60 7.09 -20.50 -19.09
N LEU A 61 7.31 -19.41 -19.84
CA LEU A 61 8.64 -18.83 -20.02
C LEU A 61 9.22 -18.28 -18.72
N HIS A 62 8.39 -17.71 -17.84
CA HIS A 62 8.82 -17.20 -16.54
C HIS A 62 9.42 -18.30 -15.64
N ASN A 63 9.02 -19.56 -15.80
CA ASN A 63 9.60 -20.67 -15.02
C ASN A 63 11.10 -20.88 -15.32
N HIS A 64 11.60 -20.39 -16.46
CA HIS A 64 13.00 -20.48 -16.83
C HIS A 64 13.87 -19.35 -16.26
N PHE A 65 13.27 -18.33 -15.65
CA PHE A 65 13.97 -17.15 -15.14
C PHE A 65 13.66 -16.93 -13.67
N SER A 66 14.61 -16.38 -12.92
CA SER A 66 14.32 -15.88 -11.58
C SER A 66 13.48 -14.60 -11.63
N ALA A 67 12.75 -14.30 -10.56
CA ALA A 67 11.91 -13.08 -10.49
C ALA A 67 12.70 -11.78 -10.77
N ASN A 68 13.96 -11.71 -10.30
CA ASN A 68 14.83 -10.55 -10.53
C ASN A 68 15.27 -10.43 -12.00
N GLU A 69 15.51 -11.54 -12.68
CA GLU A 69 15.85 -11.56 -14.11
C GLU A 69 14.66 -11.15 -14.95
N ILE A 70 13.47 -11.69 -14.66
CA ILE A 70 12.21 -11.29 -15.31
C ILE A 70 12.06 -9.79 -15.24
N GLU A 71 12.20 -9.18 -14.05
CA GLU A 71 12.07 -7.73 -13.90
C GLU A 71 13.15 -6.95 -14.66
N THR A 72 14.37 -7.48 -14.72
CA THR A 72 15.45 -6.90 -15.52
C THR A 72 15.15 -6.95 -17.02
N HIS A 73 14.52 -8.01 -17.51
CA HIS A 73 14.06 -8.11 -18.89
C HIS A 73 12.86 -7.19 -19.16
N ARG A 74 11.88 -7.13 -18.25
CA ARG A 74 10.70 -6.26 -18.36
C ARG A 74 11.08 -4.79 -18.48
N ARG A 75 12.07 -4.32 -17.71
CA ARG A 75 12.59 -2.93 -17.80
C ARG A 75 13.09 -2.54 -19.19
N LYS A 76 13.39 -3.50 -20.08
CA LYS A 76 13.79 -3.23 -21.47
C LYS A 76 12.60 -2.93 -22.39
N ILE A 77 11.37 -3.26 -21.99
CA ILE A 77 10.16 -2.97 -22.75
C ILE A 77 9.94 -1.45 -22.77
N ARG A 78 9.94 -0.86 -23.97
CA ARG A 78 9.77 0.60 -24.17
C ARG A 78 8.34 1.02 -24.54
N GLN A 79 7.45 0.05 -24.69
CA GLN A 79 6.07 0.27 -25.10
C GLN A 79 5.28 0.98 -24.00
N ASN A 80 4.75 2.17 -24.30
CA ASN A 80 4.02 2.99 -23.33
C ASN A 80 2.70 2.32 -22.88
N ASN A 81 1.96 1.70 -23.80
CA ASN A 81 0.71 0.99 -23.50
C ASN A 81 0.91 -0.18 -22.53
N TYR A 82 2.06 -0.86 -22.56
CA TYR A 82 2.41 -1.91 -21.60
C TYR A 82 2.45 -1.36 -20.17
N TRP A 83 3.29 -0.35 -19.94
CA TRP A 83 3.44 0.27 -18.61
C TRP A 83 2.20 1.04 -18.18
N GLY A 84 1.49 1.67 -19.13
CA GLY A 84 0.21 2.32 -18.89
C GLY A 84 -0.84 1.35 -18.38
N SER A 85 -0.92 0.15 -18.96
CA SER A 85 -1.86 -0.89 -18.51
C SER A 85 -1.54 -1.36 -17.09
N GLU A 86 -0.26 -1.56 -16.78
CA GLU A 86 0.19 -1.93 -15.44
C GLU A 86 -0.07 -0.82 -14.40
N TYR A 87 0.23 0.44 -14.73
CA TYR A 87 -0.07 1.58 -13.86
C TYR A 87 -1.57 1.64 -13.50
N HIS A 88 -2.45 1.52 -14.50
CA HIS A 88 -3.90 1.50 -14.27
C HIS A 88 -4.32 0.30 -13.43
N HIS A 89 -3.70 -0.86 -13.62
CA HIS A 89 -3.96 -2.03 -12.81
C HIS A 89 -3.59 -1.77 -11.34
N TYR A 90 -2.41 -1.21 -11.06
CA TYR A 90 -2.01 -0.87 -9.69
C TYR A 90 -2.91 0.19 -9.06
N MET A 91 -3.37 1.19 -9.81
CA MET A 91 -4.35 2.17 -9.31
C MET A 91 -5.67 1.49 -8.89
N LYS A 92 -6.16 0.51 -9.67
CA LYS A 92 -7.36 -0.27 -9.31
C LYS A 92 -7.16 -1.14 -8.07
N VAL A 93 -5.99 -1.76 -7.93
CA VAL A 93 -5.65 -2.57 -6.75
C VAL A 93 -5.59 -1.68 -5.52
N LEU A 94 -5.01 -0.48 -5.62
CA LEU A 94 -4.94 0.49 -4.54
C LEU A 94 -6.33 1.01 -4.12
N ASP A 95 -7.22 1.28 -5.07
CA ASP A 95 -8.62 1.63 -4.78
C ASP A 95 -9.35 0.49 -4.05
N THR A 96 -9.21 -0.74 -4.56
CA THR A 96 -9.78 -1.93 -3.91
C THR A 96 -9.28 -2.11 -2.47
N LEU A 97 -7.98 -1.93 -2.26
CA LEU A 97 -7.36 -2.02 -0.94
C LEU A 97 -7.89 -0.94 0.02
N ALA A 98 -8.06 0.30 -0.47
CA ALA A 98 -8.62 1.40 0.31
C ALA A 98 -10.06 1.11 0.74
N ARG A 99 -10.89 0.60 -0.18
CA ARG A 99 -12.27 0.17 0.13
C ARG A 99 -12.29 -0.98 1.13
N GLN A 100 -11.43 -1.98 0.95
CA GLN A 100 -11.33 -3.10 1.89
C GLN A 100 -11.01 -2.62 3.31
N LYS A 101 -10.06 -1.68 3.46
CA LYS A 101 -9.73 -1.06 4.76
C LYS A 101 -10.91 -0.32 5.38
N ALA A 102 -11.72 0.34 4.56
CA ALA A 102 -12.91 1.02 5.04
C ALA A 102 -14.05 0.03 5.39
N HIS A 103 -14.18 -1.08 4.67
CA HIS A 103 -15.10 -2.17 5.02
C HIS A 103 -14.71 -2.91 6.30
N GLU A 104 -13.41 -3.12 6.55
CA GLU A 104 -12.91 -3.70 7.80
C GLU A 104 -13.28 -2.84 9.02
N ALA A 105 -13.30 -1.51 8.86
CA ALA A 105 -13.61 -0.58 9.94
C ALA A 105 -15.11 -0.38 10.19
N HIS A 106 -15.93 -0.37 9.13
CA HIS A 106 -17.33 0.07 9.19
C HIS A 106 -18.35 -0.94 8.63
N GLY A 107 -17.89 -2.12 8.23
CA GLY A 107 -18.72 -3.15 7.60
C GLY A 107 -18.95 -2.93 6.10
N VAL A 108 -19.66 -3.89 5.50
CA VAL A 108 -20.07 -3.83 4.08
C VAL A 108 -21.43 -3.16 4.01
N THR A 109 -21.45 -1.83 3.91
CA THR A 109 -22.67 -1.08 3.60
C THR A 109 -22.81 -0.88 2.10
N SER A 110 -24.04 -1.02 1.58
CA SER A 110 -24.35 -0.81 0.15
C SER A 110 -24.14 0.64 -0.29
N GLU A 111 -24.22 1.58 0.65
CA GLU A 111 -23.93 3.00 0.45
C GLU A 111 -22.67 3.38 1.23
N PRO A 112 -21.73 4.15 0.65
CA PRO A 112 -20.57 4.61 1.38
C PRO A 112 -20.96 5.68 2.41
N THR A 113 -21.00 5.30 3.69
CA THR A 113 -21.18 6.24 4.80
C THR A 113 -20.04 7.28 4.83
N ALA A 114 -20.28 8.46 5.42
CA ALA A 114 -19.26 9.48 5.61
C ALA A 114 -17.98 8.93 6.29
N ASP A 115 -18.15 8.07 7.30
CA ASP A 115 -17.04 7.41 8.02
C ASP A 115 -16.22 6.46 7.11
N HIS A 116 -16.89 5.81 6.16
CA HIS A 116 -16.25 4.96 5.15
C HIS A 116 -15.33 5.81 4.27
N MET A 117 -15.85 6.91 3.74
CA MET A 117 -15.10 7.86 2.92
C MET A 117 -13.96 8.53 3.69
N GLN A 118 -14.18 8.87 4.96
CA GLN A 118 -13.14 9.42 5.84
C GLN A 118 -11.99 8.42 6.04
N THR A 119 -12.31 7.14 6.24
CA THR A 119 -11.31 6.08 6.42
C THR A 119 -10.46 5.90 5.16
N MET A 120 -11.09 5.90 3.98
CA MET A 120 -10.39 5.88 2.70
C MET A 120 -9.47 7.11 2.56
N ALA A 121 -9.97 8.31 2.84
CA ALA A 121 -9.19 9.54 2.76
C ALA A 121 -7.96 9.53 3.70
N ILE A 122 -8.12 9.00 4.93
CA ILE A 122 -7.01 8.82 5.88
C ILE A 122 -5.98 7.83 5.34
N PHE A 123 -6.43 6.70 4.77
CA PHE A 123 -5.55 5.69 4.20
C PHE A 123 -4.72 6.25 3.04
N ILE A 124 -5.37 6.91 2.07
CA ILE A 124 -4.69 7.56 0.94
C ILE A 124 -3.71 8.62 1.44
N ARG A 125 -4.12 9.46 2.41
CA ARG A 125 -3.24 10.46 3.01
C ARG A 125 -1.99 9.85 3.64
N ARG A 126 -2.09 8.67 4.27
CA ARG A 126 -0.92 7.94 4.81
C ARG A 126 -0.03 7.42 3.70
N LEU A 127 -0.60 6.85 2.64
CA LEU A 127 0.16 6.40 1.47
C LEU A 127 0.94 7.55 0.81
N LEU A 128 0.31 8.72 0.63
CA LEU A 128 0.98 9.90 0.08
C LEU A 128 2.17 10.33 0.95
N LYS A 129 2.03 10.28 2.28
CA LYS A 129 3.16 10.56 3.21
C LYS A 129 4.28 9.53 3.06
N HIS A 130 3.96 8.24 2.97
CA HIS A 130 4.95 7.19 2.76
C HIS A 130 5.63 7.31 1.38
N GLY A 131 4.93 7.81 0.37
CA GLY A 131 5.47 8.18 -0.93
C GLY A 131 6.33 9.45 -0.95
N GLY A 132 6.56 10.08 0.22
CA GLY A 132 7.45 11.23 0.37
C GLY A 132 6.79 12.60 0.29
N LEU A 133 5.46 12.69 0.15
CA LEU A 133 4.79 13.99 0.15
C LEU A 133 4.74 14.57 1.57
N SER A 134 5.20 15.82 1.70
CA SER A 134 5.12 16.55 2.96
C SER A 134 3.66 16.87 3.32
N PRO A 135 3.34 17.04 4.62
CA PRO A 135 2.00 17.48 5.05
C PRO A 135 1.54 18.78 4.37
N THR A 136 2.48 19.70 4.11
CA THR A 136 2.20 20.98 3.43
C THR A 136 1.78 20.77 1.97
N GLN A 137 2.43 19.87 1.24
CA GLN A 137 2.05 19.54 -0.14
C GLN A 137 0.69 18.83 -0.20
N ILE A 138 0.43 17.91 0.72
CA ILE A 138 -0.88 17.25 0.82
C ILE A 138 -1.97 18.28 1.10
N ASN A 139 -1.72 19.22 2.02
CA ASN A 139 -2.67 20.30 2.28
C ASN A 139 -2.83 21.19 1.04
N LYS A 140 -1.76 21.51 0.31
CA LYS A 140 -1.86 22.26 -0.96
C LYS A 140 -2.77 21.54 -1.97
N SER A 141 -2.66 20.22 -2.08
CA SER A 141 -3.55 19.41 -2.92
C SER A 141 -5.00 19.41 -2.42
N ARG A 142 -5.25 19.49 -1.11
CA ARG A 142 -6.62 19.68 -0.60
C ARG A 142 -7.17 21.05 -0.98
N HIS A 143 -6.35 22.10 -0.91
CA HIS A 143 -6.76 23.45 -1.27
C HIS A 143 -6.97 23.66 -2.78
N SER A 144 -6.55 22.72 -3.64
CA SER A 144 -6.89 22.73 -5.06
C SER A 144 -8.25 22.07 -5.37
N ILE A 145 -9.01 21.65 -4.36
CA ILE A 145 -10.39 21.19 -4.56
C ILE A 145 -11.26 22.40 -4.90
N GLU A 146 -11.84 22.40 -6.10
CA GLU A 146 -12.68 23.50 -6.60
C GLU A 146 -14.16 23.38 -6.20
N ASP A 147 -14.56 22.23 -5.66
CA ASP A 147 -15.93 21.95 -5.25
C ASP A 147 -16.35 22.84 -4.06
N GLN A 148 -17.33 23.71 -4.29
CA GLN A 148 -17.86 24.62 -3.27
C GLN A 148 -18.64 23.88 -2.18
N GLN A 149 -19.29 22.75 -2.50
CA GLN A 149 -20.04 21.98 -1.50
C GLN A 149 -19.10 21.38 -0.46
N TYR A 150 -17.91 20.96 -0.88
CA TYR A 150 -16.85 20.52 0.02
C TYR A 150 -16.48 21.60 1.05
N TRP A 151 -16.27 22.84 0.59
CA TRP A 151 -15.89 23.95 1.47
C TRP A 151 -17.04 24.46 2.34
N GLN A 152 -18.27 24.41 1.85
CA GLN A 152 -19.45 24.81 2.62
C GLN A 152 -19.55 23.99 3.93
N ALA A 153 -19.34 22.68 3.86
CA ALA A 153 -19.35 21.82 5.05
C ALA A 153 -18.27 22.22 6.09
N GLU A 154 -17.10 22.69 5.65
CA GLU A 154 -16.07 23.20 6.55
C GLU A 154 -16.47 24.54 7.18
N VAL A 155 -17.09 25.44 6.42
CA VAL A 155 -17.57 26.73 6.94
C VAL A 155 -18.64 26.51 8.00
N ASP A 156 -19.64 25.67 7.72
CA ASP A 156 -20.74 25.37 8.63
C ASP A 156 -20.22 24.77 9.95
N LEU A 157 -19.13 24.01 9.90
CA LEU A 157 -18.47 23.47 11.09
C LEU A 157 -17.64 24.53 11.84
N PHE A 158 -16.82 25.31 11.14
CA PHE A 158 -15.87 26.23 11.78
C PHE A 158 -16.50 27.52 12.27
N GLN A 159 -17.53 28.04 11.61
CA GLN A 159 -18.19 29.28 11.97
C GLN A 159 -18.68 29.30 13.43
N PRO A 160 -19.49 28.33 13.92
CA PRO A 160 -19.92 28.32 15.32
C PRO A 160 -18.76 28.10 16.30
N LEU A 161 -17.74 27.31 15.92
CA LEU A 161 -16.56 27.07 16.76
C LEU A 161 -15.73 28.33 16.96
N ILE A 162 -15.61 29.17 15.93
CA ILE A 162 -14.92 30.46 16.02
C ILE A 162 -15.67 31.38 16.99
N VAL A 163 -16.99 31.51 16.85
CA VAL A 163 -17.82 32.34 17.76
C VAL A 163 -17.65 31.90 19.22
N LEU A 164 -17.77 30.60 19.48
CA LEU A 164 -17.58 30.04 20.82
C LEU A 164 -16.18 30.33 21.38
N ARG A 165 -15.15 30.16 20.54
CA ARG A 165 -13.76 30.41 20.93
C ARG A 165 -13.52 31.89 21.23
N GLU A 166 -14.09 32.79 20.45
CA GLU A 166 -14.02 34.23 20.71
C GLU A 166 -14.71 34.63 22.00
N GLU A 167 -15.87 34.05 22.30
CA GLU A 167 -16.57 34.28 23.57
C GLU A 167 -15.72 33.86 24.77
N GLN A 168 -15.12 32.66 24.70
CA GLN A 168 -14.18 32.17 25.71
C GLN A 168 -13.00 33.13 25.90
N MET A 169 -12.44 33.67 24.81
CA MET A 169 -11.36 34.67 24.89
C MET A 169 -11.84 35.98 25.53
N ARG A 170 -13.01 36.50 25.15
CA ARG A 170 -13.60 37.72 25.73
C ARG A 170 -13.88 37.55 27.23
N GLU A 171 -14.36 36.39 27.64
CA GLU A 171 -14.54 36.07 29.06
C GLU A 171 -13.23 35.98 29.84
N ALA A 172 -12.19 35.37 29.24
CA ALA A 172 -10.88 35.28 29.86
C ALA A 172 -10.29 36.69 30.11
N VAL A 173 -10.44 37.60 29.15
CA VAL A 173 -10.02 39.02 29.30
C VAL A 173 -10.81 39.70 30.41
N ARG A 174 -12.15 39.61 30.41
CA ARG A 174 -13.00 40.20 31.46
C ARG A 174 -12.63 39.69 32.86
N LYS A 175 -12.30 38.40 33.00
CA LYS A 175 -11.86 37.80 34.27
C LYS A 175 -10.48 38.32 34.71
N MET A 176 -9.57 38.58 33.78
CA MET A 176 -8.26 39.18 34.10
C MET A 176 -8.41 40.64 34.53
N ASP A 177 -9.25 41.42 33.88
CA ASP A 177 -9.51 42.82 34.23
C ASP A 177 -10.16 42.95 35.62
N GLN A 178 -11.13 42.09 35.93
CA GLN A 178 -11.75 42.05 37.27
C GLN A 178 -10.76 41.64 38.37
N LYS A 179 -9.78 40.79 38.07
CA LYS A 179 -8.70 40.44 39.01
C LYS A 179 -7.66 41.57 39.12
N GLY A 180 -7.39 42.31 38.06
CA GLY A 180 -6.51 43.48 38.02
C GLY A 180 -7.06 44.70 38.75
N CYS A 181 -8.39 44.89 38.76
CA CYS A 181 -9.06 45.96 39.51
C CYS A 181 -9.12 45.72 41.03
N LYS A 182 -8.93 44.48 41.51
CA LYS A 182 -8.75 44.17 42.94
C LYS A 182 -7.31 44.43 43.41
N ARG A 183 -6.65 45.48 42.89
CA ARG A 183 -5.46 46.02 43.56
C ARG A 183 -5.96 46.60 44.90
N PRO A 184 -5.46 46.14 46.06
CA PRO A 184 -5.86 46.73 47.34
C PRO A 184 -5.57 48.22 47.26
N THR A 185 -6.62 49.02 47.44
CA THR A 185 -6.54 50.47 47.58
C THR A 185 -5.44 50.79 48.60
N ALA A 186 -4.60 51.76 48.27
CA ALA A 186 -3.40 52.11 49.04
C ALA A 186 -3.68 52.40 50.54
N GLN A 187 -4.94 52.64 50.92
CA GLN A 187 -5.38 52.78 52.32
C GLN A 187 -5.22 51.51 53.16
N GLN A 188 -5.26 50.30 52.57
CA GLN A 188 -5.05 49.07 53.34
C GLN A 188 -3.57 48.77 53.60
N ARG A 189 -2.64 49.49 52.96
CA ARG A 189 -1.20 49.40 53.23
C ARG A 189 -0.72 50.30 54.38
N GLN A 190 -1.53 51.27 54.81
CA GLN A 190 -1.15 52.19 55.89
C GLN A 190 -1.38 51.60 57.29
N ASN A 191 -2.31 50.64 57.45
CA ASN A 191 -2.57 50.00 58.74
C ASN A 191 -1.57 48.87 59.10
N ALA A 192 -0.62 48.56 58.22
CA ALA A 192 0.44 47.58 58.48
C ALA A 192 1.80 48.21 58.86
N ARG A 193 1.85 49.54 59.07
CA ARG A 193 3.04 50.24 59.57
C ARG A 193 2.75 50.92 60.91
N GLY A 194 2.36 50.13 61.89
CA GLY A 194 2.55 50.47 63.30
C GLY A 194 3.91 49.97 63.77
N ILE A 195 4.93 50.83 63.71
CA ILE A 195 6.19 50.70 64.48
C ILE A 195 6.24 51.98 65.32
N PRO A 196 6.48 51.94 66.65
CA PRO A 196 7.84 52.15 67.18
C PRO A 196 8.07 51.59 68.62
N PRO A 197 9.17 51.96 69.31
CA PRO A 197 10.58 51.76 69.00
C PRO A 197 11.32 51.03 70.17
N ASN A 198 12.62 50.78 70.02
CA ASN A 198 13.70 50.93 71.04
C ASN A 198 14.74 49.79 70.92
N ASN A 199 15.96 50.09 70.48
CA ASN A 199 17.12 50.21 71.37
C ASN A 199 18.41 50.48 70.56
N THR A 200 19.07 51.55 70.95
CA THR A 200 20.45 51.95 70.61
C THR A 200 21.45 50.79 70.76
N ARG A 201 22.44 50.66 69.87
CA ARG A 201 23.80 51.22 70.00
C ARG A 201 24.77 50.56 68.99
N ASN A 202 25.83 51.30 68.68
CA ASN A 202 27.09 50.88 68.02
C ASN A 202 27.17 51.06 66.49
N ARG A 203 27.55 52.29 66.13
CA ARG A 203 28.48 52.56 65.02
C ARG A 203 29.91 52.30 65.55
N PRO A 204 30.87 51.91 64.69
CA PRO A 204 31.73 52.93 64.07
C PRO A 204 32.04 52.65 62.58
N PRO A 205 32.70 53.61 61.90
CA PRO A 205 32.63 53.81 60.45
C PRO A 205 33.86 53.27 59.72
N HIS A 206 33.73 52.92 58.44
CA HIS A 206 34.74 53.23 57.43
C HIS A 206 34.26 52.84 56.02
N ASP A 207 34.65 53.71 55.09
CA ASP A 207 34.93 53.52 53.66
C ASP A 207 33.81 53.22 52.65
N ASP A 208 33.57 54.28 51.88
CA ASP A 208 33.45 54.32 50.43
C ASP A 208 34.02 53.12 49.63
N ILE A 209 33.48 53.03 48.42
CA ILE A 209 34.04 52.48 47.17
C ILE A 209 33.33 51.23 46.61
N ALA A 210 32.97 51.36 45.33
CA ALA A 210 32.58 50.36 44.32
C ALA A 210 31.12 49.85 44.40
N GLY A 211 30.24 50.06 43.43
CA GLY A 211 30.48 50.22 41.99
C GLY A 211 30.58 48.85 41.31
N ARG A 212 29.54 48.49 40.54
CA ARG A 212 29.44 47.36 39.60
C ARG A 212 29.34 45.94 40.20
N THR A 213 28.22 45.27 39.93
CA THR A 213 28.23 44.13 38.98
C THR A 213 26.82 43.67 38.58
N ARG A 214 26.60 43.58 37.27
CA ARG A 214 25.56 42.79 36.61
C ARG A 214 25.83 41.29 36.81
N ALA A 215 24.79 40.51 37.07
CA ALA A 215 24.71 39.07 36.77
C ALA A 215 23.22 38.66 36.97
N ARG A 216 22.60 37.76 36.22
CA ARG A 216 23.10 36.76 35.27
C ARG A 216 21.91 36.20 34.47
N THR A 217 22.10 36.10 33.16
CA THR A 217 21.40 35.20 32.25
C THR A 217 21.64 33.75 32.68
N ARG A 218 20.64 32.87 32.56
CA ARG A 218 20.85 31.41 32.64
C ARG A 218 20.20 30.73 31.44
N GLU A 219 21.03 30.55 30.43
CA GLU A 219 20.81 29.72 29.25
C GLU A 219 22.04 28.80 29.13
N ALA A 220 21.80 27.50 29.21
CA ALA A 220 22.70 26.38 28.89
C ALA A 220 21.84 25.11 29.12
N ASN A 221 21.40 24.31 28.16
CA ASN A 221 22.00 23.80 26.93
C ASN A 221 23.23 22.90 27.20
N ARG A 222 23.01 21.57 27.25
CA ARG A 222 23.92 20.51 26.77
C ARG A 222 23.22 19.13 26.85
N VAL A 223 22.77 18.53 25.74
CA VAL A 223 23.51 17.76 24.70
C VAL A 223 23.69 16.29 25.06
N LEU A 224 23.05 15.45 24.24
CA LEU A 224 23.47 14.20 23.61
C LEU A 224 24.52 13.34 24.33
N ARG A 225 24.15 12.07 24.55
CA ARG A 225 25.07 10.97 24.24
C ARG A 225 24.36 9.69 23.82
N SER A 226 24.62 9.32 22.57
CA SER A 226 24.41 8.04 21.92
C SER A 226 25.46 6.99 22.34
N SER A 227 25.06 5.74 22.52
CA SER A 227 25.82 4.52 22.18
C SER A 227 24.83 3.34 22.18
N SER A 228 24.50 2.73 21.04
CA SER A 228 25.29 1.72 20.30
C SER A 228 25.58 0.47 21.13
N GLY A 229 25.00 -0.65 20.71
CA GLY A 229 25.13 -1.97 21.34
C GLY A 229 24.53 -3.07 20.48
N ASN A 230 25.33 -3.54 19.52
CA ASN A 230 25.15 -4.76 18.74
C ASN A 230 24.90 -5.99 19.64
N GLY A 231 24.09 -6.93 19.16
CA GLY A 231 23.86 -8.23 19.81
C GLY A 231 23.29 -9.26 18.84
N SER A 232 24.14 -9.74 17.94
CA SER A 232 23.97 -10.96 17.16
C SER A 232 23.74 -12.19 18.07
N GLY A 233 22.69 -12.97 17.79
CA GLY A 233 22.40 -14.22 18.49
C GLY A 233 21.66 -15.20 17.60
N SER A 234 22.43 -15.96 16.82
CA SER A 234 22.01 -17.13 16.07
C SER A 234 21.76 -18.30 17.03
N ALA A 235 20.62 -19.00 16.92
CA ALA A 235 20.46 -20.35 17.46
C ALA A 235 19.47 -21.16 16.62
N LYS A 236 20.02 -22.07 15.83
CA LYS A 236 19.38 -23.29 15.32
C LYS A 236 19.03 -24.21 16.50
N ALA A 237 17.91 -24.95 16.39
CA ALA A 237 17.88 -26.42 16.23
C ALA A 237 16.69 -27.10 16.95
N ALA A 238 15.97 -27.89 16.14
CA ALA A 238 15.47 -29.25 16.39
C ALA A 238 14.52 -29.52 17.58
N ARG A 239 13.26 -29.88 17.28
CA ARG A 239 12.83 -31.26 16.98
C ARG A 239 11.45 -31.25 16.32
#